data_AF-A0A7W1WQK0-F1
#
_entry.id   AF-A0A7W1WQK0-F1
#
_cell.length_a   1.000
_cell.length_b   1.000
_cell.length_c   1.000
_cell.angle_alpha   90.00
_cell.angle_beta   90.00
_cell.angle_gamma   90.00
#
_symmetry.space_group_name_H-M   'P 1'
#
loop_
_entity.id
_entity.type
_entity.pdbx_description
1 polymer ?
#
loop_
_entity_poly.entity_id
_entity_poly.type
_entity_poly.pdbx_seq_one_letter_code
_entity_poly.pdbx_strand_id
1 'polypeptide(L)'
;MEGEQMFQSGPQPALPPQQPQQPPQQQQLQPRYQQPTEPMNALQPSAAALTSMEQSIHKSIRVAQEVADEVRLNAKKEAELIVQEAEKNADRIINEALQKARAVHSELLDLKQKATVYRARFRTLVQSHLDILENSDWESLEELESNLEETGKQLEQYADRTQTPELLMDHQQTQEFRNQEYHNQEYHNQEYRNMEDPNMIDEVAASYMEEEDEPRRELRRTSRKLKKKAMF
;
A
#
# COMPACT_ATOMS: atom_id res chain seq x y z
N MET A 1 -27.45 -45.38 69.75
CA MET A 1 -27.08 -45.29 68.32
C MET A 1 -27.66 -46.54 67.67
N GLU A 2 -28.97 -46.57 67.44
CA GLU A 2 -29.68 -45.88 66.33
C GLU A 2 -29.44 -46.67 65.02
N GLY A 3 -30.42 -47.12 64.26
CA GLY A 3 -31.87 -47.00 64.33
C GLY A 3 -32.50 -48.01 63.36
N GLU A 4 -33.72 -48.39 63.72
CA GLU A 4 -34.63 -49.42 63.22
C GLU A 4 -34.64 -49.81 61.73
N GLN A 5 -34.56 -51.14 61.52
CA GLN A 5 -35.19 -51.87 60.42
C GLN A 5 -36.66 -52.13 60.78
N MET A 6 -37.60 -51.87 59.87
CA MET A 6 -38.99 -52.33 59.99
C MET A 6 -39.42 -53.04 58.68
N PHE A 7 -38.83 -54.22 58.47
CA PHE A 7 -39.53 -55.35 57.86
C PHE A 7 -39.91 -56.27 59.00
N GLN A 8 -41.21 -56.53 59.21
CA GLN A 8 -41.60 -57.72 59.93
C GLN A 8 -42.94 -58.27 59.48
N SER A 9 -42.89 -59.57 59.21
CA SER A 9 -43.91 -60.50 58.77
C SER A 9 -44.16 -61.53 59.88
N GLY A 10 -45.45 -61.77 60.21
CA GLY A 10 -46.02 -62.96 60.87
C GLY A 10 -46.05 -62.96 62.42
N PRO A 11 -46.75 -63.90 63.11
CA PRO A 11 -47.94 -64.73 62.81
C PRO A 11 -49.12 -64.58 63.84
N GLN A 12 -50.27 -65.21 63.57
CA GLN A 12 -51.61 -65.14 64.26
C GLN A 12 -51.69 -65.81 65.66
N PRO A 13 -52.71 -65.50 66.52
CA PRO A 13 -53.89 -66.40 66.72
C PRO A 13 -55.20 -65.65 67.18
N ALA A 14 -56.44 -66.14 67.20
CA ALA A 14 -57.18 -67.29 66.69
C ALA A 14 -58.69 -66.90 66.68
N LEU A 15 -59.46 -67.40 65.71
CA LEU A 15 -60.94 -67.34 65.67
C LEU A 15 -61.56 -68.39 66.62
N PRO A 16 -62.80 -68.19 67.12
CA PRO A 16 -63.88 -69.10 66.73
C PRO A 16 -65.28 -68.45 66.69
N PRO A 17 -66.35 -69.13 66.20
CA PRO A 17 -66.40 -70.23 65.24
C PRO A 17 -67.14 -69.82 63.94
N GLN A 18 -66.71 -70.37 62.80
CA GLN A 18 -67.56 -70.43 61.61
C GLN A 18 -68.69 -71.44 61.84
N GLN A 19 -69.93 -71.01 61.65
CA GLN A 19 -71.05 -71.93 61.42
C GLN A 19 -71.09 -72.37 59.94
N PRO A 20 -71.61 -73.56 59.64
CA PRO A 20 -71.35 -74.28 58.40
C PRO A 20 -71.88 -73.57 57.15
N GLN A 21 -71.03 -73.54 56.11
CA GLN A 21 -71.37 -73.10 54.76
C GLN A 21 -72.53 -73.93 54.16
N GLN A 22 -73.50 -73.25 53.57
CA GLN A 22 -74.44 -73.83 52.61
C GLN A 22 -73.88 -73.68 51.17
N PRO A 23 -74.12 -74.65 50.26
CA PRO A 23 -73.52 -74.75 48.93
C PRO A 23 -73.94 -73.63 47.95
N PRO A 24 -73.17 -73.41 46.86
CA PRO A 24 -73.09 -72.13 46.16
C PRO A 24 -74.29 -71.87 45.25
N GLN A 25 -74.93 -70.70 45.39
CA GLN A 25 -75.79 -70.17 44.33
C GLN A 25 -74.92 -69.38 43.35
N GLN A 26 -74.97 -69.79 42.07
CA GLN A 26 -74.36 -69.09 40.96
C GLN A 26 -74.97 -67.68 40.85
N GLN A 27 -74.25 -66.67 41.33
CA GLN A 27 -74.61 -65.29 41.08
C GLN A 27 -74.10 -64.90 39.70
N GLN A 28 -75.06 -64.76 38.78
CA GLN A 28 -74.87 -64.21 37.45
C GLN A 28 -74.09 -62.90 37.54
N LEU A 29 -72.92 -62.85 36.93
CA LEU A 29 -72.16 -61.63 36.70
C LEU A 29 -72.92 -60.79 35.66
N GLN A 30 -73.83 -59.94 36.11
CA GLN A 30 -74.32 -58.83 35.28
C GLN A 30 -73.35 -57.65 35.44
N PRO A 31 -72.71 -57.18 34.36
CA PRO A 31 -71.96 -55.93 34.41
C PRO A 31 -72.96 -54.78 34.59
N ARG A 32 -72.97 -54.15 35.77
CA ARG A 32 -73.77 -52.95 36.03
C ARG A 32 -73.13 -51.76 35.33
N TYR A 33 -73.39 -51.63 34.03
CA TYR A 33 -73.21 -50.39 33.30
C TYR A 33 -74.20 -49.36 33.84
N GLN A 34 -73.81 -48.62 34.88
CA GLN A 34 -74.43 -47.33 35.14
C GLN A 34 -73.82 -46.36 34.13
N GLN A 35 -74.40 -46.31 32.94
CA GLN A 35 -74.28 -45.13 32.09
C GLN A 35 -74.93 -43.97 32.86
N PRO A 36 -74.24 -42.84 33.08
CA PRO A 36 -74.95 -41.58 33.19
C PRO A 36 -75.65 -41.40 31.84
N THR A 37 -76.96 -41.64 31.80
CA THR A 37 -77.81 -41.06 30.77
C THR A 37 -77.89 -39.56 31.07
N GLU A 38 -76.79 -38.84 30.83
CA GLU A 38 -76.93 -37.42 30.56
C GLU A 38 -77.84 -37.32 29.33
N PRO A 39 -78.91 -36.50 29.37
CA PRO A 39 -79.76 -36.35 28.22
C PRO A 39 -78.86 -35.90 27.06
N MET A 40 -78.84 -36.63 25.95
CA MET A 40 -78.13 -36.25 24.72
C MET A 40 -78.55 -34.88 24.14
N ASN A 41 -79.50 -34.20 24.79
CA ASN A 41 -79.82 -32.80 24.59
C ASN A 41 -78.81 -31.80 25.19
N ALA A 42 -77.93 -32.21 26.10
CA ALA A 42 -76.93 -31.32 26.72
C ALA A 42 -75.71 -31.04 25.82
N LEU A 43 -75.58 -31.77 24.70
CA LEU A 43 -74.48 -31.60 23.74
C LEU A 43 -74.86 -30.84 22.47
N GLN A 44 -76.14 -30.51 22.28
CA GLN A 44 -76.55 -29.71 21.12
C GLN A 44 -76.41 -28.23 21.49
N PRO A 45 -75.50 -27.47 20.86
CA PRO A 45 -75.41 -26.04 21.10
C PRO A 45 -76.78 -25.42 20.81
N SER A 46 -77.26 -24.58 21.74
CA SER A 46 -78.55 -23.92 21.53
C SER A 46 -78.50 -23.07 20.27
N ALA A 47 -79.64 -22.88 19.60
CA ALA A 47 -79.71 -22.06 18.39
C ALA A 47 -79.07 -20.67 18.60
N ALA A 48 -79.21 -20.07 19.79
CA ALA A 48 -78.59 -18.81 20.14
C ALA A 48 -77.05 -18.87 20.19
N ALA A 49 -76.47 -19.97 20.68
CA ALA A 49 -75.02 -20.18 20.69
C ALA A 49 -74.47 -20.33 19.27
N LEU A 50 -75.18 -21.07 18.40
CA LEU A 50 -74.82 -21.20 16.99
C LEU A 50 -74.90 -19.86 16.25
N THR A 51 -75.97 -19.07 16.45
CA THR A 51 -76.10 -17.73 15.85
C THR A 51 -75.01 -16.77 16.34
N SER A 52 -74.65 -16.79 17.63
CA SER A 52 -73.55 -15.99 18.18
C SER A 52 -72.20 -16.38 17.54
N MET A 53 -71.96 -17.68 17.37
CA MET A 53 -70.75 -18.19 16.73
C MET A 53 -70.70 -17.78 15.25
N GLU A 54 -71.81 -17.86 14.52
CA GLU A 54 -71.92 -17.40 13.12
C GLU A 54 -71.62 -15.89 12.99
N GLN A 55 -72.20 -15.07 13.87
CA GLN A 55 -71.93 -13.62 13.90
C GLN A 55 -70.45 -13.32 14.19
N SER A 56 -69.84 -14.06 15.11
CA SER A 56 -68.42 -13.94 15.43
C SER A 56 -67.55 -14.29 14.22
N ILE A 57 -67.85 -15.41 13.53
CA ILE A 57 -67.15 -15.83 12.31
C ILE A 57 -67.29 -14.76 11.22
N HIS A 58 -68.50 -14.25 10.95
CA HIS A 58 -68.70 -13.18 9.97
C HIS A 58 -67.93 -11.91 10.32
N LYS A 59 -67.84 -11.55 11.60
CA LYS A 59 -67.04 -10.40 12.04
C LYS A 59 -65.54 -10.66 11.83
N SER A 60 -65.05 -11.84 12.19
CA SER A 60 -63.66 -12.24 11.96
C SER A 60 -63.29 -12.28 10.47
N ILE A 61 -64.17 -12.77 9.60
CA ILE A 61 -63.95 -12.79 8.15
C ILE A 61 -63.85 -11.35 7.62
N ARG A 62 -64.76 -10.46 8.04
CA ARG A 62 -64.71 -9.06 7.61
C ARG A 62 -63.41 -8.37 8.05
N VAL A 63 -63.00 -8.59 9.30
CA VAL A 63 -61.73 -8.06 9.81
C VAL A 63 -60.54 -8.63 9.02
N ALA A 64 -60.54 -9.94 8.74
CA ALA A 64 -59.49 -10.56 7.95
C ALA A 64 -59.42 -10.00 6.51
N GLN A 65 -60.57 -9.71 5.89
CA GLN A 65 -60.63 -9.06 4.57
C GLN A 65 -60.06 -7.64 4.62
N GLU A 66 -60.44 -6.85 5.63
CA GLU A 66 -59.96 -5.47 5.81
C GLU A 66 -58.44 -5.43 6.05
N VAL A 67 -57.91 -6.33 6.88
CA VAL A 67 -56.46 -6.50 7.10
C VAL A 67 -55.77 -6.96 5.81
N ALA A 68 -56.37 -7.89 5.05
CA ALA A 68 -55.79 -8.33 3.78
C ALA A 68 -55.70 -7.18 2.76
N ASP A 69 -56.72 -6.34 2.68
CA ASP A 69 -56.72 -5.15 1.82
C ASP A 69 -55.70 -4.10 2.28
N GLU A 70 -55.57 -3.88 3.58
CA GLU A 70 -54.56 -2.98 4.15
C GLU A 70 -53.14 -3.47 3.86
N VAL A 71 -52.86 -4.76 4.08
CA VAL A 71 -51.57 -5.39 3.76
C VAL A 71 -51.27 -5.26 2.27
N ARG A 72 -52.26 -5.51 1.40
CA ARG A 72 -52.09 -5.37 -0.05
C ARG A 72 -51.77 -3.92 -0.45
N LEU A 73 -52.43 -2.93 0.16
CA LEU A 73 -52.18 -1.52 -0.11
C LEU A 73 -50.79 -1.09 0.37
N ASN A 74 -50.39 -1.51 1.58
CA ASN A 74 -49.08 -1.18 2.13
C ASN A 74 -47.95 -1.83 1.33
N ALA A 75 -48.09 -3.11 0.95
CA ALA A 75 -47.12 -3.79 0.10
C ALA A 75 -46.94 -3.09 -1.26
N LYS A 76 -48.02 -2.56 -1.84
CA LYS A 76 -47.93 -1.76 -3.08
C LYS A 76 -47.16 -0.46 -2.89
N LYS A 77 -47.46 0.29 -1.84
CA LYS A 77 -46.75 1.54 -1.51
C LYS A 77 -45.27 1.28 -1.24
N GLU A 78 -44.97 0.23 -0.49
CA GLU A 78 -43.59 -0.15 -0.17
C GLU A 78 -42.84 -0.58 -1.44
N ALA A 79 -43.47 -1.35 -2.34
CA ALA A 79 -42.89 -1.69 -3.63
C ALA A 79 -42.60 -0.44 -4.47
N GLU A 80 -43.52 0.53 -4.53
CA GLU A 80 -43.30 1.80 -5.23
C GLU A 80 -42.14 2.61 -4.61
N LEU A 81 -42.06 2.66 -3.29
CA LEU A 81 -40.94 3.33 -2.58
C LEU A 81 -39.60 2.65 -2.87
N ILE A 82 -39.55 1.31 -2.85
CA ILE A 82 -38.34 0.55 -3.18
C ILE A 82 -37.88 0.86 -4.60
N VAL A 83 -38.81 0.92 -5.56
CA VAL A 83 -38.48 1.26 -6.95
C VAL A 83 -37.94 2.68 -7.04
N GLN A 84 -38.60 3.67 -6.44
CA GLN A 84 -38.15 5.06 -6.45
C GLN A 84 -36.78 5.24 -5.80
N GLU A 85 -36.51 4.55 -4.69
CA GLU A 85 -35.22 4.61 -4.02
C GLU A 85 -34.12 3.90 -4.84
N ALA A 86 -34.44 2.79 -5.50
CA ALA A 86 -33.54 2.11 -6.41
C ALA A 86 -33.18 3.00 -7.62
N GLU A 87 -34.16 3.68 -8.22
CA GLU A 87 -33.95 4.65 -9.31
C GLU A 87 -33.03 5.79 -8.86
N LYS A 88 -33.32 6.42 -7.72
CA LYS A 88 -32.49 7.50 -7.17
C LYS A 88 -31.06 7.04 -6.88
N ASN A 89 -30.89 5.83 -6.36
CA ASN A 89 -29.56 5.28 -6.09
C ASN A 89 -28.81 4.95 -7.39
N ALA A 90 -29.51 4.43 -8.40
CA ALA A 90 -28.95 4.20 -9.73
C ALA A 90 -28.45 5.51 -10.35
N ASP A 91 -29.25 6.58 -10.30
CA ASP A 91 -28.86 7.91 -10.79
C ASP A 91 -27.62 8.44 -10.06
N ARG A 92 -27.56 8.25 -8.73
CA ARG A 92 -26.38 8.63 -7.95
C ARG A 92 -25.13 7.87 -8.41
N ILE A 93 -25.23 6.55 -8.57
CA ILE A 93 -24.13 5.69 -9.02
C ILE A 93 -23.66 6.13 -10.42
N ILE A 94 -24.59 6.39 -11.34
CA ILE A 94 -24.27 6.83 -12.70
C ILE A 94 -23.54 8.17 -12.67
N ASN A 95 -24.02 9.15 -11.89
CA ASN A 95 -23.37 10.45 -11.77
C ASN A 95 -21.96 10.36 -11.18
N GLU A 96 -21.78 9.55 -10.12
CA GLU A 96 -20.45 9.30 -9.54
C GLU A 96 -19.51 8.62 -10.55
N ALA A 97 -20.01 7.64 -11.31
CA ALA A 97 -19.24 6.96 -12.36
C ALA A 97 -18.84 7.93 -13.48
N LEU A 98 -19.75 8.81 -13.92
CA LEU A 98 -19.47 9.83 -14.93
C LEU A 98 -18.43 10.84 -14.46
N GLN A 99 -18.49 11.27 -13.19
CA GLN A 99 -17.48 12.16 -12.61
C GLN A 99 -16.10 11.49 -12.58
N LYS A 100 -16.02 10.24 -12.12
CA LYS A 100 -14.77 9.45 -12.14
C LYS A 100 -14.24 9.27 -13.56
N ALA A 101 -15.10 8.95 -14.53
CA ALA A 101 -14.71 8.80 -15.92
C ALA A 101 -14.12 10.08 -16.50
N ARG A 102 -14.71 11.25 -16.19
CA ARG A 102 -14.17 12.56 -16.60
C ARG A 102 -12.81 12.85 -15.97
N ALA A 103 -12.63 12.52 -14.69
CA ALA A 103 -11.35 12.69 -14.01
C ALA A 103 -10.25 11.83 -14.66
N VAL A 104 -10.51 10.53 -14.85
CA VAL A 104 -9.59 9.60 -15.52
C VAL A 104 -9.29 10.05 -16.95
N HIS A 105 -10.28 10.57 -17.67
CA HIS A 105 -10.07 11.10 -19.02
C HIS A 105 -9.12 12.31 -19.02
N SER A 106 -9.29 13.23 -18.06
CA SER A 106 -8.39 14.37 -17.91
C SER A 106 -6.97 13.94 -17.58
N GLU A 107 -6.81 12.99 -16.65
CA GLU A 107 -5.50 12.41 -16.30
C GLU A 107 -4.83 11.72 -17.50
N LEU A 108 -5.61 11.01 -18.32
CA LEU A 108 -5.12 10.38 -19.55
C LEU A 108 -4.59 11.42 -20.54
N LEU A 109 -5.28 12.55 -20.71
CA LEU A 109 -4.83 13.62 -21.60
C LEU A 109 -3.54 14.26 -21.09
N ASP A 110 -3.44 14.53 -19.79
CA ASP A 110 -2.22 15.05 -19.17
C ASP A 110 -1.05 14.05 -19.31
N LEU A 111 -1.29 12.75 -19.09
CA LEU A 111 -0.28 11.72 -19.29
C LEU A 111 0.20 11.64 -20.74
N LYS A 112 -0.71 11.75 -21.72
CA LYS A 112 -0.35 11.81 -23.14
C LYS A 112 0.51 13.03 -23.46
N GLN A 113 0.20 14.19 -22.89
CA GLN A 113 1.00 15.40 -23.07
C GLN A 113 2.40 15.22 -22.47
N LYS A 114 2.49 14.68 -21.24
CA LYS A 114 3.76 14.35 -20.58
C LYS A 114 4.59 13.37 -21.40
N ALA A 115 3.97 12.31 -21.92
CA ALA A 115 4.63 11.33 -22.78
C ALA A 115 5.15 11.97 -24.08
N THR A 116 4.38 12.88 -24.68
CA THR A 116 4.78 13.61 -25.89
C THR A 116 5.99 14.50 -25.64
N VAL A 117 5.98 15.27 -24.55
CA VAL A 117 7.11 16.12 -24.14
C VAL A 117 8.33 15.27 -23.81
N TYR A 118 8.15 14.17 -23.07
CA TYR A 118 9.23 13.23 -22.76
C TYR A 118 9.86 12.67 -24.03
N ARG A 119 9.04 12.20 -24.98
CA ARG A 119 9.52 11.69 -26.27
C ARG A 119 10.33 12.74 -27.04
N ALA A 120 9.85 13.98 -27.09
CA ALA A 120 10.57 15.07 -27.74
C ALA A 120 11.93 15.32 -27.08
N ARG A 121 11.96 15.45 -25.74
CA ARG A 121 13.20 15.65 -24.98
C ARG A 121 14.18 14.48 -25.14
N PHE A 122 13.67 13.26 -25.11
CA PHE A 122 14.48 12.07 -25.29
C PHE A 122 15.10 12.03 -26.69
N ARG A 123 14.33 12.36 -27.72
CA ARG A 123 14.85 12.47 -29.09
C ARG A 123 15.96 13.52 -29.19
N THR A 124 15.77 14.70 -28.60
CA THR A 124 16.81 15.75 -28.59
C THR A 124 18.06 15.31 -27.84
N LEU A 125 17.91 14.64 -26.71
CA LEU A 125 19.04 14.10 -25.94
C LEU A 125 19.84 13.08 -26.75
N VAL A 126 19.15 12.13 -27.39
CA VAL A 126 19.81 11.13 -28.25
C VAL A 126 20.48 11.80 -29.45
N GLN A 127 19.82 12.76 -30.09
CA GLN A 127 20.42 13.51 -31.21
C GLN A 127 21.68 14.25 -30.77
N SER A 128 21.64 14.97 -29.64
CA SER A 128 22.81 15.66 -29.11
C SER A 128 23.96 14.71 -28.80
N HIS A 129 23.69 13.51 -28.31
CA HIS A 129 24.72 12.49 -28.10
C HIS A 129 25.26 11.91 -29.41
N LEU A 130 24.41 11.76 -30.43
CA LEU A 130 24.86 11.38 -31.77
C LEU A 130 25.74 12.47 -32.39
N ASP A 131 25.32 13.73 -32.31
CA ASP A 131 26.09 14.86 -32.84
C ASP A 131 27.51 14.94 -32.20
N ILE A 132 27.64 14.62 -30.91
CA ILE A 132 28.97 14.54 -30.23
C ILE A 132 29.84 13.41 -30.80
N LEU A 133 29.24 12.28 -31.16
CA LEU A 133 29.95 11.14 -31.74
C LEU A 133 30.29 11.39 -33.22
N GLU A 134 29.42 12.09 -33.93
CA GLU A 134 29.57 12.46 -35.34
C GLU A 134 30.52 13.66 -35.54
N ASN A 135 30.73 14.48 -34.50
CA ASN A 135 31.72 15.55 -34.57
C ASN A 135 33.10 14.97 -34.85
N SER A 136 33.65 15.36 -35.99
CA SER A 136 34.98 15.07 -36.53
C SER A 136 36.15 15.52 -35.63
N ASP A 137 35.88 15.92 -34.39
CA ASP A 137 36.89 16.17 -33.37
C ASP A 137 37.71 14.90 -33.11
N TRP A 138 37.11 13.72 -33.24
CA TRP A 138 37.81 12.44 -33.17
C TRP A 138 38.74 12.20 -34.37
N GLU A 139 38.27 12.51 -35.58
CA GLU A 139 39.09 12.41 -36.80
C GLU A 139 40.25 13.41 -36.77
N SER A 140 40.01 14.63 -36.29
CA SER A 140 41.05 15.65 -36.09
C SER A 140 42.06 15.24 -35.02
N LEU A 141 41.64 14.48 -34.00
CA LEU A 141 42.54 13.98 -32.96
C LEU A 141 43.43 12.86 -33.50
N GLU A 142 42.88 11.97 -34.32
CA GLU A 142 43.61 10.87 -34.97
C GLU A 142 44.62 11.42 -36.01
N GLU A 143 44.24 12.45 -36.78
CA GLU A 143 45.18 13.17 -37.64
C GLU A 143 46.30 13.86 -36.85
N LEU A 144 45.97 14.48 -35.71
CA LEU A 144 46.97 15.10 -34.83
C LEU A 144 47.96 14.08 -34.27
N GLU A 145 47.48 12.92 -33.83
CA GLU A 145 48.32 11.81 -33.34
C GLU A 145 49.27 11.31 -34.43
N SER A 146 48.76 11.06 -35.64
CA SER A 146 49.58 10.65 -36.78
C SER A 146 50.66 11.68 -37.12
N ASN A 147 50.32 12.97 -37.13
CA ASN A 147 51.26 14.05 -37.42
C ASN A 147 52.34 14.17 -36.33
N LEU A 148 51.99 14.00 -35.06
CA LEU A 148 52.94 13.99 -33.95
C LEU A 148 53.90 12.80 -34.02
N GLU A 149 53.39 11.62 -34.40
CA GLU A 149 54.21 10.42 -34.58
C GLU A 149 55.22 10.60 -35.73
N GLU A 150 54.78 11.17 -36.86
CA GLU A 150 55.66 11.47 -37.99
C GLU A 150 56.73 12.51 -37.61
N THR A 151 56.35 13.56 -36.89
CA THR A 151 57.28 14.58 -36.39
C THR A 151 58.30 13.98 -35.41
N GLY A 152 57.86 13.06 -34.54
CA GLY A 152 58.73 12.32 -33.62
C GLY A 152 59.76 11.47 -34.37
N LYS A 153 59.33 10.72 -35.40
CA LYS A 153 60.24 9.93 -36.26
C LYS A 153 61.25 10.80 -37.00
N GLN A 154 60.83 11.98 -37.49
CA GLN A 154 61.73 12.92 -38.14
C GLN A 154 62.79 13.45 -37.16
N LEU A 155 62.40 13.81 -35.93
CA LEU A 155 63.32 14.26 -34.88
C LEU A 155 64.33 13.17 -34.49
N GLU A 156 63.89 11.93 -34.37
CA GLU A 156 64.76 10.77 -34.11
C GLU A 156 65.77 10.56 -35.25
N GLN A 157 65.32 10.70 -36.51
CA GLN A 157 66.19 10.64 -37.68
C GLN A 157 67.22 11.79 -37.72
N TYR A 158 66.87 12.99 -37.26
CA TYR A 158 67.83 14.09 -37.11
C TYR A 158 68.83 13.84 -35.98
N ALA A 159 68.39 13.28 -34.85
CA ALA A 159 69.26 12.93 -33.73
C ALA A 159 70.28 11.84 -34.11
N ASP A 160 69.84 10.80 -34.82
CA ASP A 160 70.72 9.73 -35.33
C ASP A 160 71.72 10.26 -36.38
N ARG A 161 71.31 11.21 -37.22
CA ARG A 161 72.18 11.83 -38.23
C ARG A 161 73.26 12.72 -37.62
N THR A 162 73.05 13.25 -36.41
CA THR A 162 74.09 13.98 -35.66
C THR A 162 75.09 13.08 -34.93
N GLN A 163 74.91 11.75 -34.96
CA GLN A 163 75.72 10.82 -34.17
C GLN A 163 76.99 10.24 -34.86
N THR A 164 77.47 10.78 -36.00
CA THR A 164 78.89 10.80 -36.48
C THR A 164 79.01 11.18 -37.98
N PRO A 165 80.10 11.82 -38.49
CA PRO A 165 81.49 11.79 -38.00
C PRO A 165 82.22 13.14 -37.82
N GLU A 166 83.01 13.21 -36.74
CA GLU A 166 84.32 13.88 -36.61
C GLU A 166 84.42 15.40 -36.90
N LEU A 167 84.04 16.23 -35.92
CA LEU A 167 84.63 17.55 -35.74
C LEU A 167 85.81 17.41 -34.78
N LEU A 168 87.02 17.31 -35.33
CA LEU A 168 88.25 17.67 -34.63
C LEU A 168 88.15 19.15 -34.25
N MET A 169 87.65 19.44 -33.05
CA MET A 169 87.89 20.71 -32.37
C MET A 169 88.90 20.47 -31.25
N ASP A 170 89.98 21.23 -31.33
CA ASP A 170 91.14 21.23 -30.46
C ASP A 170 90.74 21.27 -28.96
N HIS A 171 91.21 20.28 -28.21
CA HIS A 171 90.87 20.04 -26.80
C HIS A 171 91.52 21.05 -25.83
N GLN A 172 92.26 22.05 -26.32
CA GLN A 172 92.87 23.09 -25.47
C GLN A 172 91.99 24.33 -25.26
N GLN A 173 91.14 24.74 -26.22
CA GLN A 173 90.32 25.97 -26.04
C GLN A 173 88.99 25.74 -25.31
N THR A 174 88.44 24.51 -25.32
CA THR A 174 87.16 24.20 -24.65
C THR A 174 87.28 24.18 -23.11
N GLN A 175 88.48 24.05 -22.55
CA GLN A 175 88.66 24.09 -21.09
C GLN A 175 88.59 25.52 -20.52
N GLU A 176 89.00 26.55 -21.27
CA GLU A 176 89.00 27.93 -20.77
C GLU A 176 87.60 28.58 -20.78
N PHE A 177 86.73 28.22 -21.73
CA PHE A 177 85.34 28.67 -21.73
C PHE A 177 84.50 27.98 -20.65
N ARG A 178 84.75 26.69 -20.39
CA ARG A 178 84.04 25.92 -19.37
C ARG A 178 84.27 26.49 -17.97
N ASN A 179 85.48 26.96 -17.66
CA ASN A 179 85.80 27.48 -16.33
C ASN A 179 85.20 28.87 -16.02
N GLN A 180 84.73 29.63 -17.01
CA GLN A 180 84.04 30.90 -16.75
C GLN A 180 82.54 30.70 -16.45
N GLU A 181 81.92 29.65 -17.00
CA GLU A 181 80.49 29.40 -16.81
C GLU A 181 80.17 28.74 -15.46
N TYR A 182 81.13 27.98 -14.89
CA TYR A 182 81.02 27.45 -13.52
C TYR A 182 81.17 28.51 -12.42
N HIS A 183 81.66 29.72 -12.72
CA HIS A 183 81.78 30.80 -11.71
C HIS A 183 80.58 31.75 -11.66
N ASN A 184 79.74 31.79 -12.70
CA ASN A 184 78.51 32.59 -12.71
C ASN A 184 77.29 31.88 -12.09
N GLN A 185 77.31 30.55 -11.96
CA GLN A 185 76.23 29.79 -11.31
C GLN A 185 76.26 29.87 -9.78
N GLU A 186 77.41 30.20 -9.16
CA GLU A 186 77.53 30.22 -7.70
C GLU A 186 76.99 31.53 -7.07
N TYR A 187 76.81 32.59 -7.85
CA TYR A 187 76.16 33.83 -7.40
C TYR A 187 74.62 33.80 -7.52
N HIS A 188 74.05 32.87 -8.30
CA HIS A 188 72.60 32.78 -8.47
C HIS A 188 71.93 31.73 -7.56
N ASN A 189 72.69 30.79 -7.01
CA ASN A 189 72.16 29.74 -6.13
C ASN A 189 71.99 30.16 -4.64
N GLN A 190 72.43 31.35 -4.23
CA GLN A 190 72.16 31.87 -2.88
C GLN A 190 70.77 32.50 -2.74
N GLU A 191 70.15 32.96 -3.84
CA GLU A 191 68.87 33.68 -3.78
C GLU A 191 67.63 32.78 -3.77
N TYR A 192 67.77 31.50 -4.14
CA TYR A 192 66.65 30.54 -4.18
C TYR A 192 66.58 29.60 -2.97
N ARG A 193 67.50 29.69 -2.00
CA ARG A 193 67.52 28.80 -0.83
C ARG A 193 66.63 29.23 0.34
N ASN A 194 66.04 30.43 0.26
CA ASN A 194 65.21 30.98 1.35
C ASN A 194 63.69 30.96 1.05
N MET A 195 63.25 30.26 -0.01
CA MET A 195 61.83 30.14 -0.38
C MET A 195 61.20 28.77 -0.07
N GLU A 196 61.82 27.96 0.80
CA GLU A 196 61.27 26.69 1.27
C GLU A 196 60.71 26.81 2.70
N ASP A 197 59.87 27.81 2.96
CA ASP A 197 59.06 27.86 4.19
C ASP A 197 57.66 27.27 3.92
N PRO A 198 57.30 26.11 4.50
CA PRO A 198 56.02 25.44 4.26
C PRO A 198 54.77 26.29 4.57
N ASN A 199 54.93 27.35 5.37
CA ASN A 199 53.82 28.23 5.78
C ASN A 199 53.34 29.19 4.67
N MET A 200 54.12 29.46 3.62
CA MET A 200 53.73 30.35 2.52
C MET A 200 52.65 29.74 1.60
N ILE A 201 52.60 28.41 1.50
CA ILE A 201 51.61 27.69 0.68
C ILE A 201 50.22 27.76 1.33
N ASP A 202 50.16 27.73 2.66
CA ASP A 202 48.92 27.75 3.44
C ASP A 202 48.26 29.14 3.44
N GLU A 203 49.05 30.22 3.45
CA GLU A 203 48.55 31.61 3.41
C GLU A 203 47.99 31.99 2.03
N VAL A 204 48.64 31.53 0.95
CA VAL A 204 48.15 31.72 -0.43
C VAL A 204 46.87 30.91 -0.68
N ALA A 205 46.81 29.65 -0.19
CA ALA A 205 45.61 28.83 -0.27
C ALA A 205 44.44 29.41 0.54
N ALA A 206 44.71 30.03 1.70
CA ALA A 206 43.69 30.71 2.50
C ALA A 206 43.09 31.92 1.78
N SER A 207 43.91 32.72 1.09
CA SER A 207 43.44 33.88 0.31
C SER A 207 42.56 33.50 -0.90
N TYR A 208 42.81 32.34 -1.51
CA TYR A 208 42.04 31.83 -2.66
C TYR A 208 40.73 31.12 -2.24
N MET A 209 40.63 30.68 -0.98
CA MET A 209 39.43 30.03 -0.44
C MET A 209 38.45 31.02 0.22
N GLU A 210 38.81 32.30 0.37
CA GLU A 210 37.99 33.30 1.06
C GLU A 210 36.94 34.00 0.16
N GLU A 211 37.06 33.91 -1.17
CA GLU A 211 36.17 34.61 -2.11
C GLU A 211 34.94 33.81 -2.62
N GLU A 212 34.84 32.49 -2.40
CA GLU A 212 33.72 31.68 -2.94
C GLU A 212 32.65 31.24 -1.93
N ASP A 213 32.75 31.61 -0.65
CA ASP A 213 31.94 30.99 0.42
C ASP A 213 30.73 31.82 0.93
N GLU A 214 30.36 32.90 0.24
CA GLU A 214 29.19 33.74 0.59
C GLU A 214 27.81 33.08 0.34
N PRO A 215 27.51 32.41 -0.78
CA PRO A 215 26.14 31.96 -1.06
C PRO A 215 25.72 30.70 -0.26
N ARG A 216 26.67 29.94 0.31
CA ARG A 216 26.38 28.68 1.03
C ARG A 216 26.09 28.87 2.52
N ARG A 217 26.57 29.96 3.14
CA ARG A 217 26.32 30.29 4.56
C ARG A 217 24.88 30.76 4.82
N GLU A 218 24.27 31.47 3.87
CA GLU A 218 22.88 31.95 3.93
C GLU A 218 21.85 30.80 3.99
N LEU A 219 22.01 29.77 3.14
CA LEU A 219 21.09 28.62 3.05
C LEU A 219 21.02 27.78 4.34
N ARG A 220 22.13 27.69 5.08
CA ARG A 220 22.18 26.98 6.37
C ARG A 220 21.50 27.74 7.50
N ARG A 221 21.47 29.09 7.44
CA ARG A 221 20.77 29.92 8.44
C ARG A 221 19.26 29.91 8.23
N THR A 222 18.78 29.95 6.99
CA THR A 222 17.33 29.93 6.68
C THR A 222 16.70 28.57 6.98
N SER A 223 17.42 27.47 6.71
CA SER A 223 16.96 26.12 7.01
C SER A 223 16.77 25.85 8.51
N ARG A 224 17.62 26.40 9.39
CA ARG A 224 17.43 26.28 10.85
C ARG A 224 16.22 27.06 11.35
N LYS A 225 15.89 28.20 10.73
CA LYS A 225 14.69 29.00 11.06
C LYS A 225 13.40 28.30 10.63
N LEU A 226 13.38 27.67 9.45
CA LEU A 226 12.23 26.89 8.96
C LEU A 226 11.97 25.65 9.83
N LYS A 227 13.03 24.91 10.19
CA LYS A 227 12.90 23.68 10.99
C LYS A 227 12.40 23.96 12.42
N LYS A 228 12.79 25.10 13.00
CA LYS A 228 12.29 25.54 14.32
C LYS A 228 10.84 26.03 14.27
N LYS A 229 10.38 26.61 13.15
CA LYS A 229 8.99 27.05 12.96
C LYS A 229 8.01 25.89 12.69
N ALA A 230 8.50 24.75 12.22
CA ALA A 230 7.70 23.54 12.01
C ALA A 230 7.57 22.64 13.26
N MET A 231 8.25 22.98 14.36
CA MET A 231 8.28 22.20 15.60
C MET A 231 7.49 22.85 16.75
N PHE A 232 6.78 23.95 16.50
CA PHE A 232 5.87 24.62 17.43
C PHE A 232 4.57 24.98 16.73
#